data_AF-A0A1F7PTS6-F1
#
_entry.id   AF-A0A1F7PTS6-F1
#
_cell.length_a   1.000
_cell.length_b   1.000
_cell.length_c   1.000
_cell.angle_alpha   90.00
_cell.angle_beta   90.00
_cell.angle_gamma   90.00
#
_symmetry.space_group_name_H-M   'P 1'
#
loop_
_entity.id
_entity.type
_entity.pdbx_description
1 polymer ?
#
loop_
_entity_poly.entity_id
_entity_poly.type
_entity_poly.pdbx_seq_one_letter_code
_entity_poly.pdbx_strand_id
1 'polypeptide(L)' 'MLPSTPPWVLALLVVTLAALLYARRVLQRCPHCRTLVRRARRGWLRCPRCHRQYHRSVPRQR' A
#
# COMPACT_ATOMS: atom_id res chain seq x y z
N MET A 1 34.30 11.14 13.35
CA MET A 1 34.22 10.46 12.04
C MET A 1 32.83 10.69 11.49
N LEU A 2 32.63 11.67 10.61
CA LEU A 2 31.36 11.78 9.89
C LEU A 2 31.29 10.58 8.94
N PRO A 3 30.24 9.75 8.98
CA PRO A 3 30.13 8.66 8.02
C PRO A 3 30.04 9.30 6.63
N SER A 4 31.01 8.97 5.78
CA SER A 4 31.01 9.26 4.36
C SER A 4 29.91 8.42 3.69
N THR A 5 28.65 8.75 3.98
CA THR A 5 27.50 8.11 3.35
C THR A 5 27.60 8.39 1.85
N PRO A 6 27.83 7.36 1.03
CA PRO A 6 27.94 7.53 -0.40
C PRO A 6 26.64 8.15 -0.95
N PRO A 7 26.71 9.04 -1.95
CA PRO A 7 25.51 9.67 -2.51
C PRO A 7 24.50 8.65 -3.08
N TRP A 8 24.96 7.49 -3.53
CA TRP A 8 24.10 6.41 -4.00
C TRP A 8 23.27 5.76 -2.88
N VAL A 9 23.75 5.75 -1.62
CA VAL A 9 22.99 5.25 -0.48
C VAL A 9 21.79 6.14 -0.21
N LEU A 10 21.99 7.46 -0.26
CA LEU A 10 20.90 8.43 -0.15
C LEU A 10 19.88 8.25 -1.29
N ALA A 11 20.37 8.09 -2.53
CA ALA A 11 19.49 7.85 -3.68
C ALA A 11 18.65 6.58 -3.51
N LEU A 12 19.25 5.47 -3.09
CA LEU A 12 18.53 4.22 -2.81
C LEU A 12 17.48 4.43 -1.72
N LEU A 13 17.83 5.08 -0.61
CA LEU A 13 16.90 5.37 0.48
C LEU A 13 15.66 6.14 -0.01
N VAL A 14 15.88 7.18 -0.83
CA VAL A 14 14.78 7.98 -1.40
C VAL A 14 13.91 7.14 -2.33
N VAL A 15 14.52 6.35 -3.21
CA VAL A 15 13.78 5.47 -4.15
C VAL A 15 12.97 4.42 -3.40
N THR A 16 13.56 3.75 -2.40
CA THR A 16 12.88 2.76 -1.57
C THR A 16 11.72 3.38 -0.80
N LEU A 17 11.92 4.56 -0.21
CA LEU A 17 10.86 5.27 0.51
C LEU A 17 9.71 5.67 -0.44
N ALA A 18 10.04 6.20 -1.62
CA ALA A 18 9.04 6.55 -2.64
C ALA A 18 8.24 5.33 -3.09
N ALA A 19 8.90 4.20 -3.34
CA ALA A 19 8.26 2.95 -3.71
C ALA A 19 7.32 2.43 -2.60
N LEU A 20 7.74 2.49 -1.34
CA LEU A 20 6.90 2.11 -0.20
C LEU A 20 5.66 3.00 -0.05
N LEU A 21 5.83 4.32 -0.19
CA LEU A 21 4.72 5.27 -0.14
C LEU A 21 3.75 5.06 -1.31
N TYR A 22 4.28 4.81 -2.51
CA TYR A 22 3.47 4.47 -3.67
C TYR A 22 2.71 3.16 -3.49
N ALA A 23 3.36 2.12 -2.98
CA ALA A 23 2.71 0.85 -2.65
C ALA A 23 1.58 1.04 -1.64
N ARG A 24 1.78 1.86 -0.59
CA ARG A 24 0.71 2.21 0.37
C ARG A 24 -0.43 3.02 -0.24
N ARG A 25 -0.19 3.76 -1.32
CA ARG A 25 -1.24 4.49 -2.06
C ARG A 25 -2.05 3.56 -2.98
N VAL A 26 -1.44 2.50 -3.49
CA VAL A 26 -2.03 1.57 -4.48
C VAL A 26 -2.61 0.31 -3.82
N LEU A 27 -2.10 -0.10 -2.68
CA LEU A 27 -2.56 -1.26 -1.92
C LEU A 27 -3.38 -0.81 -0.71
N GLN A 28 -4.39 -1.59 -0.36
CA GLN A 28 -5.16 -1.43 0.87
C GLN A 28 -5.38 -2.79 1.51
N ARG A 29 -5.66 -2.82 2.81
CA ARG A 29 -6.08 -4.05 3.48
C ARG A 29 -7.59 -4.23 3.28
N CYS A 30 -8.01 -5.43 2.88
CA CYS A 30 -9.43 -5.76 2.79
C CYS A 30 -10.10 -5.54 4.15
N PRO A 31 -11.26 -4.85 4.23
CA PRO A 31 -11.92 -4.55 5.50
C PRO A 31 -12.38 -5.82 6.24
N HIS A 32 -12.65 -6.92 5.52
CA HIS A 32 -13.15 -8.16 6.10
C HIS A 32 -12.04 -9.12 6.54
N CYS A 33 -11.12 -9.48 5.64
CA CYS A 33 -10.10 -10.51 5.90
C CYS A 33 -8.68 -9.95 6.12
N ARG A 34 -8.50 -8.62 6.09
CA ARG A 34 -7.22 -7.90 6.29
C ARG A 34 -6.10 -8.25 5.29
N THR A 35 -6.39 -9.03 4.25
CA THR A 35 -5.42 -9.36 3.20
C THR A 35 -5.08 -8.11 2.38
N LEU A 36 -3.82 -8.00 1.94
CA LEU A 36 -3.38 -6.93 1.04
C LEU A 36 -4.03 -7.09 -0.33
N VAL A 37 -4.81 -6.10 -0.74
CA VAL A 37 -5.54 -6.06 -2.01
C VAL A 37 -5.30 -4.73 -2.72
N ARG A 38 -5.58 -4.63 -4.02
CA ARG A 38 -5.54 -3.36 -4.72
C ARG A 38 -6.57 -2.39 -4.15
N ARG A 39 -6.14 -1.13 -4.02
CA ARG A 39 -6.99 -0.03 -3.56
C ARG A 39 -8.05 0.28 -4.61
N ALA A 40 -9.31 0.25 -4.17
CA ALA A 40 -10.43 0.67 -5.00
C ALA A 40 -10.31 2.17 -5.31
N ARG A 41 -10.11 2.51 -6.60
CA ARG A 41 -10.08 3.92 -7.05
C ARG A 41 -11.45 4.38 -7.56
N ARG A 42 -12.13 3.55 -8.35
CA ARG A 42 -13.47 3.79 -8.88
C ARG A 42 -14.21 2.44 -8.92
N GLY A 43 -15.37 2.35 -8.30
CA GLY A 43 -16.21 1.16 -8.33
C GLY A 43 -15.88 0.09 -7.28
N TRP A 44 -16.72 -0.94 -7.27
CA TRP A 44 -16.66 -2.07 -6.34
C TRP A 44 -15.61 -3.08 -6.81
N LEU A 45 -14.73 -3.49 -5.90
CA LEU A 45 -13.77 -4.56 -6.15
C LEU A 45 -14.10 -5.76 -5.27
N ARG A 46 -13.81 -6.96 -5.76
CA ARG A 46 -14.01 -8.20 -5.01
C ARG A 46 -12.66 -8.69 -4.47
N CYS A 47 -12.62 -9.01 -3.17
CA CYS A 47 -11.40 -9.57 -2.59
C CYS A 47 -11.19 -11.00 -3.12
N PRO A 48 -9.99 -11.36 -3.62
CA PRO A 48 -9.73 -12.69 -4.15
C PRO A 48 -9.71 -13.79 -3.06
N ARG A 49 -9.61 -13.41 -1.77
CA ARG A 49 -9.49 -14.35 -0.66
C ARG A 49 -10.81 -14.61 0.07
N CYS A 50 -11.58 -13.56 0.36
CA CYS A 50 -12.87 -13.70 1.06
C CYS A 50 -14.09 -13.54 0.15
N HIS A 51 -13.87 -13.26 -1.13
CA HIS A 51 -14.91 -13.03 -2.15
C HIS A 51 -15.92 -11.91 -1.83
N ARG A 52 -15.74 -11.17 -0.73
CA ARG A 52 -16.56 -10.01 -0.38
C ARG A 52 -16.20 -8.79 -1.21
N GLN A 53 -17.21 -8.00 -1.51
CA GLN A 53 -17.06 -6.74 -2.23
C GLN A 53 -16.58 -5.66 -1.25
N TYR A 54 -15.66 -4.82 -1.72
CA TYR A 54 -15.18 -3.67 -0.98
C TYR A 54 -15.16 -2.46 -1.91
N HIS A 55 -15.51 -1.30 -1.36
CA HIS A 55 -15.46 -0.02 -2.05
C HIS A 55 -14.60 0.96 -1.25
N ARG A 56 -14.10 2.02 -1.89
CA ARG A 56 -13.27 3.04 -1.23
C ARG A 56 -13.99 3.72 -0.05
N SER A 57 -15.31 3.87 -0.16
CA SER A 57 -16.16 4.49 0.86
C SER A 57 -16.62 3.53 1.96
N VAL A 58 -16.40 2.22 1.81
CA VAL A 58 -16.84 1.26 2.82
C VAL A 58 -15.90 1.39 4.01
N PRO A 59 -16.40 1.86 5.17
CA PRO A 59 -15.57 1.95 6.37
C PRO A 59 -15.13 0.55 6.78
N ARG A 60 -13.94 0.47 7.39
CA ARG A 60 -13.42 -0.78 7.93
C ARG A 60 -14.36 -1.24 9.05
N GLN A 61 -15.25 -2.19 8.75
CA GLN A 61 -16.08 -2.82 9.77
C GLN A 61 -15.14 -3.56 10.74
N ARG A 62 -15.19 -3.13 12.01
CA ARG A 62 -14.33 -3.62 13.09
C ARG A 62 -14.90 -4.90 13.68
#